data_AF-A0A318TZ82-F1
#
_entry.id   AF-A0A318TZ82-F1
#
_cell.length_a   1.000
_cell.length_b   1.000
_cell.length_c   1.000
_cell.angle_alpha   90.00
_cell.angle_beta   90.00
_cell.angle_gamma   90.00
#
_symmetry.space_group_name_H-M   'P 1'
#
loop_
_entity.id
_entity.type
_entity.pdbx_description
1 polymer ?
#
loop_
_entity_poly.entity_id
_entity_poly.type
_entity_poly.pdbx_seq_one_letter_code
_entity_poly.pdbx_strand_id
1 'polypeptide(L)'
;MSAGVTESLWLLARIGLAAQETAQLRLKLWQIEAQARMRLGMGGLVLTVLATLVGTAAIGLGLAATVVQLHLAGWSLSAALALTSGGAAFLSLMILLFADRALRGALGG
;
A
#
# COMPACT_ATOMS: atom_id res chain seq x y z
N MET A 1 62.05 -20.38 -5.93
CA MET A 1 60.63 -20.20 -6.31
C MET A 1 60.61 -19.51 -7.67
N SER A 2 60.03 -20.14 -8.70
CA SER A 2 60.10 -19.64 -10.07
C SER A 2 59.24 -18.39 -10.25
N ALA A 3 59.71 -17.42 -11.03
CA ALA A 3 59.07 -16.13 -11.25
C ALA A 3 57.58 -16.23 -11.66
N GLY A 4 57.17 -17.30 -12.35
CA GLY A 4 55.78 -17.52 -12.76
C GLY A 4 54.78 -17.79 -11.63
N VAL A 5 55.23 -18.25 -10.45
CA VAL A 5 54.34 -18.45 -9.28
C VAL A 5 53.98 -17.10 -8.64
N THR A 6 54.93 -16.17 -8.57
CA THR A 6 54.72 -14.84 -8.01
C THR A 6 53.76 -14.01 -8.86
N GLU A 7 53.86 -14.14 -10.18
CA GLU A 7 53.05 -13.41 -11.16
C GLU A 7 51.60 -13.93 -11.22
N SER A 8 51.40 -15.24 -11.09
CA SER A 8 50.08 -15.85 -10.97
C SER A 8 49.39 -15.50 -9.64
N LEU A 9 50.12 -15.49 -8.53
CA LEU A 9 49.61 -15.01 -7.23
C LEU A 9 49.20 -13.53 -7.28
N TRP A 10 49.96 -12.69 -7.99
CA TRP A 10 49.64 -11.28 -8.15
C TRP A 10 48.38 -11.05 -8.98
N LEU A 11 48.20 -11.80 -10.08
CA LEU A 11 46.98 -11.76 -10.90
C LEU A 11 45.74 -12.21 -10.10
N LEU A 12 45.87 -13.27 -9.29
CA LEU A 12 44.80 -13.73 -8.41
C LEU A 12 44.40 -12.68 -7.37
N ALA A 13 45.38 -12.01 -6.76
CA ALA A 13 45.12 -10.93 -5.81
C ALA A 13 44.37 -9.76 -6.47
N ARG A 14 44.73 -9.39 -7.71
CA ARG A 14 44.07 -8.32 -8.46
C ARG A 14 42.64 -8.67 -8.87
N ILE A 15 42.39 -9.92 -9.26
CA ILE A 15 41.04 -10.41 -9.57
C ILE A 15 40.18 -10.45 -8.30
N GLY A 16 40.75 -10.90 -7.18
CA GLY A 16 40.08 -10.92 -5.88
C GLY A 16 39.67 -9.52 -5.42
N LEU A 17 40.55 -8.52 -5.59
CA LEU A 17 40.26 -7.13 -5.26
C LEU A 17 39.11 -6.57 -6.11
N ALA A 18 39.16 -6.79 -7.43
CA ALA A 18 38.10 -6.36 -8.36
C ALA A 18 36.75 -7.05 -8.07
N ALA A 19 36.77 -8.32 -7.67
CA ALA A 19 35.58 -9.06 -7.24
C ALA A 19 34.99 -8.48 -5.95
N GLN A 20 35.85 -8.02 -5.03
CA GLN A 20 35.41 -7.41 -3.78
C GLN A 20 34.79 -6.03 -4.01
N GLU A 21 35.38 -5.20 -4.88
CA GLU A 21 34.83 -3.89 -5.27
C GLU A 21 33.46 -4.03 -5.97
N THR A 22 33.33 -5.00 -6.87
CA THR A 22 32.06 -5.27 -7.56
C THR A 22 30.98 -5.83 -6.62
N ALA A 23 31.36 -6.67 -5.66
CA ALA A 23 30.43 -7.15 -4.63
C ALA A 23 29.94 -5.99 -3.74
N GLN A 24 30.83 -5.09 -3.33
CA GLN A 24 30.46 -3.90 -2.55
C GLN A 24 29.54 -2.96 -3.33
N LEU A 25 29.80 -2.74 -4.63
CA LEU A 25 28.92 -1.95 -5.49
C LEU A 25 27.53 -2.56 -5.61
N ARG A 26 27.43 -3.88 -5.79
CA ARG A 26 26.14 -4.59 -5.83
C ARG A 26 25.35 -4.45 -4.53
N LEU A 27 26.02 -4.57 -3.38
CA LEU A 27 25.38 -4.38 -2.07
C LEU A 27 24.86 -2.96 -1.90
N LYS A 28 25.64 -1.95 -2.30
CA LYS A 28 25.19 -0.54 -2.26
C LYS A 28 23.99 -0.30 -3.17
N LEU A 29 23.99 -0.86 -4.39
CA LEU A 29 22.84 -0.78 -5.30
C LEU A 29 21.59 -1.42 -4.71
N TRP A 30 21.72 -2.59 -4.09
CA TRP A 30 20.63 -3.26 -3.39
C TRP A 30 20.04 -2.43 -2.26
N GLN A 31 20.91 -1.79 -1.46
CA GLN A 31 20.46 -0.90 -0.38
C GLN A 31 19.68 0.30 -0.92
N ILE A 32 20.16 0.92 -2.01
CA ILE A 32 19.48 2.05 -2.66
C ILE A 32 18.13 1.62 -3.22
N GLU A 33 18.07 0.47 -3.90
CA GLU A 33 16.82 -0.05 -4.47
C GLU A 33 15.80 -0.39 -3.36
N ALA A 34 16.24 -1.02 -2.27
CA ALA A 34 15.40 -1.31 -1.11
C ALA A 34 14.87 -0.01 -0.46
N GLN A 35 15.72 1.00 -0.33
CA GLN A 35 15.33 2.29 0.24
C GLN A 35 14.37 3.06 -0.68
N ALA A 36 14.54 2.97 -2.00
CA ALA A 36 13.60 3.52 -2.98
C ALA A 36 12.24 2.81 -2.91
N ARG A 37 12.21 1.48 -2.82
CA ARG A 37 10.99 0.69 -2.63
C ARG A 37 10.28 1.04 -1.33
N MET A 38 11.00 1.22 -0.22
CA MET A 38 10.40 1.69 1.04
C MET A 38 9.79 3.09 0.91
N ARG A 39 10.48 4.03 0.26
CA ARG A 39 9.95 5.39 0.04
C ARG A 39 8.68 5.39 -0.81
N LEU A 40 8.66 4.59 -1.88
CA LEU A 40 7.46 4.40 -2.70
C LEU A 40 6.35 3.72 -1.91
N GLY A 41 6.67 2.73 -1.08
CA GLY A 41 5.73 2.07 -0.18
C GLY A 41 5.12 3.04 0.84
N MET A 42 5.92 3.91 1.46
CA MET A 42 5.43 4.96 2.35
C MET A 42 4.56 5.99 1.61
N GLY A 43 4.97 6.41 0.41
CA GLY A 43 4.17 7.30 -0.44
C GLY A 43 2.82 6.69 -0.78
N GLY A 44 2.79 5.40 -1.12
CA GLY A 44 1.57 4.64 -1.35
C GLY A 44 0.68 4.56 -0.10
N LEU A 45 1.25 4.28 1.07
CA LEU A 45 0.52 4.28 2.34
C LEU A 45 -0.11 5.64 2.64
N VAL A 46 0.66 6.72 2.53
CA VAL A 46 0.15 8.09 2.74
C VAL A 46 -1.00 8.40 1.77
N LEU A 47 -0.86 8.02 0.50
CA LEU A 47 -1.93 8.21 -0.49
C LEU A 47 -3.17 7.40 -0.15
N THR A 48 -3.03 6.15 0.29
CA THR A 48 -4.18 5.32 0.72
C THR A 48 -4.86 5.89 1.95
N VAL A 49 -4.12 6.42 2.93
CA VAL A 49 -4.67 7.08 4.11
C VAL A 49 -5.44 8.34 3.70
N LEU A 50 -4.85 9.19 2.85
CA LEU A 50 -5.51 10.38 2.32
C LEU A 50 -6.77 10.03 1.54
N ALA A 51 -6.72 9.03 0.66
CA ALA A 51 -7.88 8.58 -0.10
C ALA A 51 -8.99 8.05 0.82
N THR A 52 -8.61 7.35 1.89
CA THR A 52 -9.57 6.86 2.90
C THR A 52 -10.23 8.01 3.64
N LEU A 53 -9.45 9.02 4.07
CA LEU A 53 -9.97 10.22 4.72
C LEU A 53 -10.93 11.02 3.82
N VAL A 54 -10.56 11.22 2.56
CA VAL A 54 -11.40 11.89 1.57
C VAL A 54 -12.68 11.08 1.33
N GLY A 55 -12.56 9.75 1.22
CA GLY A 55 -13.68 8.84 1.04
C GLY A 55 -14.66 8.89 2.22
N THR A 56 -14.18 8.81 3.46
CA THR A 56 -15.04 8.88 4.65
C THR A 56 -15.73 10.23 4.77
N ALA A 57 -15.04 11.33 4.46
CA ALA A 57 -15.64 12.66 4.43
C ALA A 57 -16.75 12.77 3.37
N ALA A 58 -16.51 12.28 2.15
CA ALA A 58 -17.49 12.29 1.07
C ALA A 58 -18.74 11.44 1.40
N ILE A 59 -18.56 10.27 2.01
CA ILE A 59 -19.67 9.44 2.48
C ILE A 59 -20.48 10.17 3.54
N GLY A 60 -19.83 10.79 4.52
CA GLY A 60 -20.50 11.57 5.57
C GLY A 60 -21.33 12.73 4.99
N LEU A 61 -20.78 13.48 4.04
CA LEU A 61 -21.49 14.54 3.33
C LEU A 61 -22.68 14.02 2.52
N GLY A 62 -22.50 12.90 1.82
CA GLY A 62 -23.59 12.25 1.07
C GLY A 62 -24.74 11.80 1.97
N LEU A 63 -24.43 11.16 3.10
CA LEU A 63 -25.44 10.75 4.08
C LEU A 63 -26.16 11.96 4.67
N ALA A 64 -25.43 13.02 5.06
CA ALA A 64 -26.05 14.26 5.53
C ALA A 64 -26.99 14.88 4.49
N ALA A 65 -26.58 14.92 3.22
CA ALA A 65 -27.42 15.40 2.13
C ALA A 65 -28.69 14.56 1.96
N THR A 66 -28.60 13.22 2.08
CA THR A 66 -29.79 12.36 2.03
C THR A 66 -30.75 12.58 3.20
N VAL A 67 -30.25 12.81 4.42
CA VAL A 67 -31.10 13.17 5.56
C VAL A 67 -31.83 14.49 5.30
N VAL A 68 -31.13 15.50 4.79
CA VAL A 68 -31.72 16.79 4.44
C VAL A 68 -32.79 16.64 3.36
N GLN A 69 -32.54 15.86 2.31
CA GLN A 69 -33.53 15.62 1.26
C GLN A 69 -34.79 14.91 1.78
N LEU A 70 -34.63 13.89 2.63
CA LEU A 70 -35.77 13.21 3.26
C LEU A 70 -36.56 14.16 4.15
N HIS A 71 -35.88 15.02 4.90
CA HIS A 71 -36.54 16.02 5.74
C HIS A 71 -37.31 17.05 4.90
N LEU A 72 -36.72 17.54 3.80
CA LEU A 72 -37.40 18.42 2.83
C LEU A 72 -38.59 17.73 2.14
N ALA A 73 -38.54 16.41 1.99
CA ALA A 73 -39.65 15.61 1.50
C ALA A 73 -40.76 15.36 2.54
N GLY A 74 -40.68 16.00 3.72
CA GLY A 74 -41.71 15.93 4.77
C GLY A 74 -41.55 14.78 5.76
N TRP A 75 -40.44 14.03 5.71
CA TRP A 75 -40.17 12.98 6.68
C TRP A 75 -39.73 13.59 8.02
N SER A 76 -40.13 12.95 9.12
CA SER A 76 -39.62 13.31 10.44
C SER A 76 -38.11 13.11 10.49
N LEU A 77 -37.40 13.99 11.23
CA LEU A 77 -35.94 13.93 11.33
C LEU A 77 -35.46 12.56 11.85
N SER A 78 -36.17 11.98 12.82
CA SER A 78 -35.87 10.65 13.35
C SER A 78 -36.02 9.54 12.31
N ALA A 79 -37.05 9.59 11.46
CA ALA A 79 -37.23 8.61 10.39
C ALA A 79 -36.15 8.75 9.30
N ALA A 80 -35.81 9.99 8.92
CA ALA A 80 -34.74 10.25 7.96
C ALA A 80 -33.37 9.75 8.45
N LEU A 81 -33.05 9.97 9.73
CA LEU A 81 -31.82 9.45 10.36
C LEU A 81 -31.83 7.92 10.46
N ALA A 82 -32.95 7.31 10.83
CA ALA A 82 -33.07 5.85 10.92
C ALA A 82 -32.89 5.17 9.54
N LEU A 83 -33.47 5.74 8.49
CA LEU A 83 -33.33 5.21 7.13
C LEU A 83 -31.91 5.34 6.59
N THR A 84 -31.29 6.49 6.76
CA THR A 84 -29.93 6.75 6.25
C THR A 84 -28.88 5.93 7.00
N SER A 85 -28.99 5.82 8.33
CA SER A 85 -28.12 4.97 9.14
C SER A 85 -28.33 3.47 8.86
N GLY A 86 -29.59 3.02 8.73
CA GLY A 86 -29.91 1.64 8.37
C GLY A 86 -29.41 1.26 6.97
N GLY A 87 -29.59 2.13 5.99
CA GLY A 87 -29.06 1.96 4.63
C GLY A 87 -27.53 1.92 4.60
N ALA A 88 -26.87 2.81 5.35
CA ALA A 88 -25.42 2.82 5.48
C ALA A 88 -24.88 1.53 6.14
N ALA A 89 -25.54 1.05 7.19
CA ALA A 89 -25.18 -0.21 7.85
C ALA A 89 -25.33 -1.41 6.91
N PHE A 90 -26.43 -1.47 6.15
CA PHE A 90 -26.64 -2.52 5.15
C PHE A 90 -25.57 -2.50 4.05
N LEU A 91 -25.27 -1.32 3.51
CA LEU A 91 -24.22 -1.15 2.50
C LEU A 91 -22.85 -1.58 3.05
N SER A 92 -22.54 -1.22 4.30
CA SER A 92 -21.29 -1.62 4.97
C SER A 92 -21.16 -3.14 5.08
N LEU A 93 -22.23 -3.84 5.47
CA LEU A 93 -22.26 -5.30 5.51
C LEU A 93 -22.05 -5.92 4.13
N MET A 94 -22.66 -5.36 3.08
CA MET A 94 -22.45 -5.81 1.71
C MET A 94 -20.99 -5.64 1.27
N ILE A 95 -20.41 -4.48 1.53
CA ILE A 95 -18.99 -4.22 1.21
C ILE A 95 -18.09 -5.20 1.96
N LEU A 96 -18.36 -5.47 3.24
CA LEU A 96 -17.58 -6.42 4.04
C LEU A 96 -17.66 -7.84 3.46
N LEU A 97 -18.85 -8.28 3.05
CA LEU A 97 -19.04 -9.59 2.43
C LEU A 97 -18.34 -9.71 1.07
N PHE A 98 -18.36 -8.66 0.25
CA PHE A 98 -17.64 -8.64 -1.02
C PHE A 98 -16.12 -8.57 -0.82
N ALA A 99 -15.65 -7.78 0.14
CA ALA A 99 -14.24 -7.69 0.49
C ALA A 99 -13.72 -9.05 0.97
N ASP A 100 -14.46 -9.71 1.87
CA ASP A 100 -14.13 -11.03 2.36
C ASP A 100 -14.11 -12.10 1.24
N ARG A 101 -15.07 -12.07 0.30
CA ARG A 101 -15.03 -12.93 -0.89
C ARG A 101 -13.82 -12.64 -1.77
N ALA A 102 -13.49 -11.37 -2.00
CA ALA A 102 -12.35 -10.97 -2.82
C ALA A 102 -11.02 -11.40 -2.16
N LEU A 103 -10.90 -11.24 -0.84
CA LEU A 103 -9.77 -11.71 -0.03
C LEU A 103 -9.61 -13.23 -0.13
N ARG A 104 -10.71 -13.99 0.05
CA ARG A 104 -10.69 -15.45 -0.12
C ARG A 104 -10.30 -15.87 -1.53
N GLY A 105 -10.77 -15.17 -2.56
CA GLY A 105 -10.35 -15.43 -3.95
C GLY A 105 -8.89 -15.08 -4.23
N ALA A 106 -8.36 -14.01 -3.64
CA ALA A 106 -6.96 -13.60 -3.80
C ALA A 106 -5.96 -14.48 -3.04
N LEU A 107 -6.38 -15.05 -1.90
CA LEU A 107 -5.56 -15.91 -1.05
C LEU A 107 -5.60 -17.40 -1.45
N GLY A 108 -6.26 -17.75 -2.55
CA GLY A 108 -6.27 -19.10 -3.12
C GLY A 108 -7.35 -20.00 -2.54
N GLY A 109 -8.61 -19.63 -2.77
CA GLY A 109 -9.62 -20.65 -3.06
C GLY A 109 -9.29 -21.41 -4.34
#